data_AF-A0A937LM75-F1
#
_entry.id   AF-A0A937LM75-F1
#
_cell.length_a   1.000
_cell.length_b   1.000
_cell.length_c   1.000
_cell.angle_alpha   90.00
_cell.angle_beta   90.00
_cell.angle_gamma   90.00
#
_symmetry.space_group_name_H-M   'P 1'
#
loop_
_entity.id
_entity.type
_entity.pdbx_description
1 polymer ?
#
loop_
_entity_poly.entity_id
_entity_poly.type
_entity_poly.pdbx_seq_one_letter_code
_entity_poly.pdbx_strand_id
1 'polypeptide(L)'
;MKYLPIIILTSLLSNFAIADESFNRGKEQSVTCSACHGADGNSNNKMYPRLAGQYKNYLIHSLKAYKSGSRQNAIMNGFAAGLSDQDIIDLSTYYSKQKGLNIIPKN
;
A
#
# COMPACT_ATOMS: atom_id res chain seq x y z
N MET A 1 14.41 46.45 -29.30
CA MET A 1 15.66 45.71 -28.96
C MET A 1 15.56 45.35 -27.49
N LYS A 2 14.94 44.20 -27.19
CA LYS A 2 15.58 42.95 -26.73
C LYS A 2 16.23 43.10 -25.35
N TYR A 3 15.55 42.62 -24.30
CA TYR A 3 16.09 41.61 -23.37
C TYR A 3 14.94 40.69 -22.89
N LEU A 4 15.21 39.39 -23.02
CA LEU A 4 14.37 38.20 -22.83
C LEU A 4 14.52 37.72 -21.36
N PRO A 5 13.62 36.88 -20.81
CA PRO A 5 13.18 36.89 -19.43
C PRO A 5 14.03 36.06 -18.47
N ILE A 6 13.78 36.33 -17.20
CA ILE A 6 14.03 35.54 -16.00
C ILE A 6 13.83 34.03 -16.30
N ILE A 7 14.93 33.28 -16.40
CA ILE A 7 14.91 31.82 -16.29
C ILE A 7 15.21 31.50 -14.84
N ILE A 8 14.16 31.45 -14.02
CA ILE A 8 14.20 30.75 -12.74
C ILE A 8 14.17 29.26 -13.08
N LEU A 9 15.36 28.65 -13.12
CA LEU A 9 15.56 27.22 -13.22
C LEU A 9 15.26 26.60 -11.85
N THR A 10 13.98 26.47 -11.49
CA THR A 10 13.56 25.77 -10.28
C THR A 10 13.28 24.29 -10.54
N SER A 11 13.59 23.50 -9.50
CA SER A 11 13.20 22.12 -9.20
C SER A 11 13.96 20.98 -9.89
N LEU A 12 15.13 20.69 -9.34
CA LEU A 12 15.70 19.33 -9.33
C LEU A 12 15.05 18.53 -8.19
N LEU A 13 14.36 17.46 -8.58
CA LEU A 13 14.27 16.13 -7.93
C LEU A 13 13.78 16.07 -6.46
N SER A 14 12.48 15.81 -6.28
CA SER A 14 11.88 15.43 -4.99
C SER A 14 11.21 14.05 -5.05
N ASN A 15 11.92 13.02 -5.52
CA ASN A 15 11.35 11.66 -5.58
C ASN A 15 11.25 10.98 -4.20
N PHE A 16 11.96 11.48 -3.18
CA PHE A 16 11.92 10.90 -1.83
C PHE A 16 10.60 11.22 -1.09
N ALA A 17 10.00 12.38 -1.35
CA ALA A 17 8.78 12.81 -0.65
C ALA A 17 7.59 11.87 -0.90
N ILE A 18 7.46 11.33 -2.11
CA ILE A 18 6.30 10.52 -2.52
C ILE A 18 6.24 9.18 -1.76
N ALA A 19 7.39 8.55 -1.48
CA ALA A 19 7.45 7.24 -0.84
C ALA A 19 7.08 7.29 0.65
N ASP A 20 7.45 8.37 1.33
CA ASP A 20 7.10 8.59 2.74
C ASP A 20 5.63 9.02 2.89
N GLU A 21 5.13 9.83 1.95
CA GLU A 21 3.72 10.24 1.93
C GLU A 21 2.78 9.05 1.69
N SER A 22 3.08 8.18 0.72
CA SER A 22 2.30 6.96 0.44
C SER A 22 2.25 6.03 1.65
N PHE A 23 3.37 5.88 2.37
CA PHE A 23 3.40 5.10 3.59
C PHE A 23 2.50 5.69 4.69
N ASN A 24 2.54 7.01 4.88
CA ASN A 24 1.75 7.68 5.93
C ASN A 24 0.24 7.61 5.63
N ARG A 25 -0.18 7.86 4.39
CA ARG A 25 -1.59 7.68 3.99
C ARG A 25 -2.03 6.24 4.15
N GLY A 26 -1.20 5.28 3.74
CA GLY A 26 -1.49 3.85 3.91
C GLY A 26 -1.63 3.46 5.38
N LYS A 27 -0.80 4.04 6.27
CA LYS A 27 -0.92 3.85 7.72
C LYS A 27 -2.26 4.36 8.26
N GLU A 28 -2.66 5.56 7.88
CA GLU A 28 -3.95 6.15 8.29
C GLU A 28 -5.14 5.30 7.80
N GLN A 29 -5.12 4.89 6.53
CA GLN A 29 -6.17 4.06 5.93
C GLN A 29 -6.22 2.64 6.52
N SER A 30 -5.11 2.13 7.06
CA SER A 30 -5.01 0.76 7.58
C SER A 30 -5.85 0.49 8.83
N VAL A 31 -6.37 1.54 9.49
CA VAL A 31 -7.14 1.43 10.74
C VAL A 31 -8.29 0.42 10.59
N THR A 32 -9.06 0.49 9.52
CA THR A 32 -10.17 -0.46 9.27
C THR A 32 -9.67 -1.87 8.99
N CYS A 33 -8.56 -2.02 8.27
CA CYS A 33 -7.96 -3.31 7.93
C CYS A 33 -7.41 -4.03 9.17
N SER A 34 -6.93 -3.26 10.15
CA SER A 34 -6.26 -3.76 11.35
C SER A 34 -7.16 -4.62 12.25
N ALA A 35 -8.48 -4.43 12.19
CA ALA A 35 -9.44 -5.18 12.98
C ALA A 35 -9.38 -6.70 12.72
N CYS A 36 -9.06 -7.10 11.49
CA CYS A 36 -8.92 -8.51 11.10
C CYS A 36 -7.45 -8.91 10.91
N HIS A 37 -6.66 -8.03 10.29
CA HIS A 37 -5.29 -8.35 9.88
C HIS A 37 -4.24 -8.03 10.94
N GLY A 38 -4.61 -7.47 12.09
CA GLY A 38 -3.72 -7.03 13.14
C GLY A 38 -3.24 -5.58 12.94
N ALA A 39 -2.87 -4.92 14.05
CA ALA A 39 -2.45 -3.51 14.08
C ALA A 39 -1.34 -3.16 13.07
N ASP A 40 -0.41 -4.08 12.87
CA ASP A 40 0.72 -3.97 11.95
C ASP A 40 0.63 -4.98 10.79
N GLY A 41 -0.52 -5.64 10.60
CA GLY A 41 -0.68 -6.70 9.61
C GLY A 41 -0.21 -8.09 10.06
N ASN A 42 0.17 -8.27 11.33
CA ASN A 42 0.53 -9.57 11.92
C ASN A 42 -0.65 -10.21 12.68
N SER A 43 -1.70 -10.62 11.98
CA SER A 43 -2.82 -11.33 12.62
C SER A 43 -2.37 -12.63 13.29
N ASN A 44 -2.87 -12.87 14.51
CA ASN A 44 -2.72 -14.13 15.23
C ASN A 44 -3.84 -15.14 14.91
N ASN A 45 -4.90 -14.69 14.24
CA ASN A 45 -5.99 -15.55 13.83
C ASN A 45 -5.71 -16.13 12.44
N LYS A 46 -5.65 -17.47 12.33
CA LYS A 46 -5.36 -18.18 11.07
C LYS A 46 -6.41 -17.93 9.98
N MET A 47 -7.61 -17.48 10.33
CA MET A 47 -8.66 -17.11 9.36
C MET A 47 -8.30 -15.83 8.58
N TYR A 48 -7.48 -14.94 9.18
CA TYR A 48 -7.09 -13.68 8.57
C TYR A 48 -5.61 -13.72 8.19
N PRO A 49 -5.27 -13.63 6.89
CA PRO A 49 -3.88 -13.73 6.46
C PRO A 49 -3.05 -12.57 7.00
N ARG A 50 -1.78 -12.84 7.31
CA ARG A 50 -0.79 -11.81 7.64
C ARG A 50 -0.47 -11.00 6.39
N LEU A 51 -0.50 -9.68 6.53
CA LEU A 51 -0.16 -8.71 5.49
C LEU A 51 1.26 -8.15 5.67
N ALA A 52 1.75 -8.16 6.91
CA ALA A 52 3.02 -7.54 7.27
C ALA A 52 4.21 -8.15 6.49
N GLY A 53 4.98 -7.29 5.83
CA GLY A 53 6.18 -7.67 5.08
C GLY A 53 5.90 -8.42 3.77
N GLN A 54 4.63 -8.59 3.40
CA GLN A 54 4.28 -9.19 2.12
C GLN A 54 4.72 -8.29 0.96
N TYR A 55 5.04 -8.88 -0.20
CA TYR A 55 5.46 -8.13 -1.36
C TYR A 55 4.38 -7.13 -1.80
N LYS A 56 4.78 -5.86 -1.96
CA LYS A 56 3.89 -4.76 -2.35
C LYS A 56 3.06 -5.08 -3.60
N ASN A 57 3.68 -5.64 -4.63
CA ASN A 57 3.00 -6.00 -5.88
C ASN A 57 1.93 -7.09 -5.69
N TYR A 58 2.17 -8.07 -4.81
CA TYR A 58 1.18 -9.08 -4.47
C TYR A 58 -0.01 -8.49 -3.73
N LEU A 59 0.22 -7.56 -2.81
CA LEU A 59 -0.85 -6.85 -2.10
C LEU A 59 -1.70 -6.02 -3.07
N ILE A 60 -1.05 -5.27 -3.97
CA ILE A 60 -1.75 -4.51 -5.03
C ILE A 60 -2.60 -5.45 -5.89
N HIS A 61 -2.01 -6.54 -6.38
CA HIS A 61 -2.71 -7.52 -7.20
C HIS A 61 -3.92 -8.10 -6.47
N SER A 62 -3.76 -8.50 -5.21
CA SER A 62 -4.82 -9.09 -4.40
C SER A 62 -5.98 -8.12 -4.17
N LEU A 63 -5.69 -6.88 -3.79
CA LEU A 63 -6.73 -5.86 -3.58
C LEU A 63 -7.48 -5.52 -4.87
N LYS A 64 -6.75 -5.39 -6.00
CA LYS A 64 -7.38 -5.21 -7.32
C LYS A 64 -8.26 -6.40 -7.71
N ALA A 65 -7.82 -7.62 -7.41
CA ALA A 65 -8.57 -8.84 -7.70
C ALA A 65 -9.84 -8.97 -6.86
N TYR A 66 -9.82 -8.57 -5.58
CA TYR A 66 -11.04 -8.49 -4.76
C TYR A 66 -11.98 -7.39 -5.26
N LYS A 67 -11.43 -6.21 -5.61
CA LYS A 67 -12.22 -5.10 -6.14
C LYS A 67 -12.93 -5.43 -7.46
N SER A 68 -12.26 -6.16 -8.35
CA SER A 68 -12.86 -6.59 -9.63
C SER A 68 -13.73 -7.84 -9.51
N GLY A 69 -13.63 -8.56 -8.40
CA GLY A 69 -14.27 -9.86 -8.22
C GLY A 69 -13.56 -11.02 -8.91
N SER A 70 -12.38 -10.84 -9.51
CA SER A 70 -11.62 -11.98 -10.05
C SER A 70 -11.10 -12.89 -8.94
N ARG A 71 -10.91 -12.36 -7.72
CA ARG A 71 -10.72 -13.12 -6.49
C ARG A 71 -11.96 -12.96 -5.62
N GLN A 72 -12.60 -14.08 -5.27
CA GLN A 72 -13.89 -14.06 -4.59
C GLN A 72 -13.76 -14.21 -3.07
N ASN A 73 -14.22 -13.20 -2.34
CA ASN A 73 -14.45 -13.26 -0.90
C ASN A 73 -15.43 -12.14 -0.50
N ALA A 74 -16.63 -12.47 -0.02
CA ALA A 74 -17.68 -11.47 0.23
C ALA A 74 -17.23 -10.32 1.16
N ILE A 75 -16.44 -10.65 2.19
CA ILE A 75 -15.91 -9.66 3.14
C ILE A 75 -14.93 -8.73 2.45
N MET A 76 -13.87 -9.28 1.84
CA MET A 76 -12.82 -8.49 1.20
C MET A 76 -13.31 -7.75 -0.05
N ASN A 77 -14.28 -8.30 -0.79
CA ASN A 77 -14.91 -7.59 -1.90
C ASN A 77 -15.59 -6.31 -1.41
N GLY A 78 -16.32 -6.37 -0.29
CA GLY A 78 -16.96 -5.21 0.32
C GLY A 78 -15.96 -4.13 0.74
N PHE A 79 -14.86 -4.51 1.38
CA PHE A 79 -13.79 -3.56 1.75
C PHE A 79 -13.05 -3.01 0.53
N ALA A 80 -12.73 -3.85 -0.46
CA ALA A 80 -11.97 -3.45 -1.64
C ALA A 80 -12.76 -2.58 -2.62
N ALA A 81 -14.10 -2.70 -2.63
CA ALA A 81 -14.97 -1.94 -3.53
C ALA A 81 -14.81 -0.42 -3.38
N GLY A 82 -14.62 0.08 -2.15
CA GLY A 82 -14.47 1.50 -1.86
C GLY A 82 -13.07 2.07 -2.07
N LEU A 83 -12.06 1.23 -2.29
CA LEU A 83 -10.66 1.69 -2.41
C LEU A 83 -10.41 2.30 -3.79
N SER A 84 -9.81 3.48 -3.86
CA SER A 84 -9.22 4.00 -5.09
C SER A 84 -7.95 3.21 -5.47
N ASP A 85 -7.47 3.40 -6.71
CA ASP A 85 -6.20 2.80 -7.13
C ASP A 85 -5.03 3.31 -6.29
N GLN A 86 -5.09 4.56 -5.82
CA GLN A 86 -4.07 5.14 -4.94
C GLN A 86 -4.14 4.55 -3.53
N ASP A 87 -5.33 4.32 -2.97
CA ASP A 87 -5.49 3.69 -1.65
C ASP A 87 -4.91 2.27 -1.66
N ILE A 88 -5.13 1.53 -2.74
CA ILE A 88 -4.54 0.20 -2.93
C ILE A 88 -3.00 0.28 -2.90
N ILE A 89 -2.41 1.28 -3.57
CA ILE A 89 -0.96 1.48 -3.57
C ILE A 89 -0.45 1.87 -2.18
N ASP A 90 -1.16 2.77 -1.49
CA ASP A 90 -0.77 3.30 -0.18
C ASP A 90 -0.84 2.22 0.91
N LEU A 91 -1.97 1.50 1.02
CA LEU A 91 -2.13 0.35 1.91
C LEU A 91 -1.07 -0.73 1.65
N SER A 92 -0.83 -1.05 0.37
CA SER A 92 0.19 -2.05 0.00
C SER A 92 1.61 -1.58 0.35
N THR A 93 1.89 -0.27 0.20
CA THR A 93 3.16 0.32 0.61
C THR A 93 3.34 0.21 2.12
N TYR A 94 2.33 0.58 2.89
CA TYR A 94 2.34 0.49 4.35
C TYR A 94 2.61 -0.94 4.84
N TYR A 95 1.81 -1.93 4.42
CA TYR A 95 1.94 -3.31 4.89
C TYR A 95 3.23 -3.99 4.42
N SER A 96 3.71 -3.69 3.21
CA SER A 96 4.97 -4.26 2.71
C SER A 96 6.22 -3.84 3.49
N LYS A 97 6.19 -2.69 4.17
CA LYS A 97 7.28 -2.20 5.01
C LYS A 97 7.21 -2.71 6.46
N GLN A 98 6.13 -3.38 6.84
CA GLN A 98 6.01 -3.95 8.19
C GLN A 98 6.91 -5.17 8.34
N LYS A 99 7.32 -5.45 9.58
CA LYS A 99 8.08 -6.66 9.91
C LYS A 99 7.11 -7.84 10.00
N GLY A 100 7.22 -8.85 9.12
CA GLY A 100 6.33 -10.02 9.21
C GLY A 100 6.67 -11.20 8.31
N LEU A 101 6.98 -10.97 7.04
CA LEU A 101 7.37 -12.06 6.13
C LEU A 101 8.82 -12.48 6.44
N ASN A 102 8.97 -13.61 7.14
CA ASN A 102 10.24 -14.32 7.22
C ASN A 102 10.34 -15.22 5.99
N ILE A 103 11.02 -14.75 4.94
CA ILE A 103 11.49 -15.65 3.90
C ILE A 103 12.50 -16.60 4.55
N ILE A 104 12.13 -17.88 4.68
CA ILE A 104 13.11 -18.92 5.03
C ILE A 104 14.25 -18.78 4.02
N PRO A 105 15.51 -18.59 4.44
CA PRO A 105 16.62 -18.48 3.51
C PRO A 105 16.56 -19.69 2.58
N LYS A 106 16.57 -19.45 1.28
CA LYS A 106 16.80 -20.53 0.32
C LYS A 106 18.23 -21.02 0.61
N ASN A 107 18.34 -22.16 1.27
CA ASN A 107 19.59 -22.90 1.45
C ASN A 107 20.31 -23.05 0.11
#